data_AF-A0A7X6TJ52-F1
#
_entry.id   AF-A0A7X6TJ52-F1
#
_cell.length_a   1.000
_cell.length_b   1.000
_cell.length_c   1.000
_cell.angle_alpha   90.00
_cell.angle_beta   90.00
_cell.angle_gamma   90.00
#
_symmetry.space_group_name_H-M   'P 1'
#
loop_
_entity.id
_entity.type
_entity.pdbx_description
1 polymer ?
#
loop_
_entity_poly.entity_id
_entity_poly.type
_entity_poly.pdbx_seq_one_letter_code
_entity_poly.pdbx_strand_id
1 'polypeptide(L)'
;RPSAGCSEEEVLLLHTLLVHHGLAESLLGDLLPLPASRTAAGLRRLQQDGLAELHDGRWQVAAPAYVAVRDLLRGRDYLCDTF
;
A
#
# COMPACT_ATOMS: atom_id res chain seq x y z
N ARG A 1 -16.31 0.18 10.61
CA ARG A 1 -15.76 -1.19 10.78
C ARG A 1 -15.36 -1.64 9.38
N PRO A 2 -14.08 -1.56 8.96
CA PRO A 2 -13.71 -1.95 7.61
C PRO A 2 -13.98 -3.45 7.44
N SER A 3 -14.76 -3.77 6.42
CA SER A 3 -15.26 -5.09 6.04
C SER A 3 -14.34 -5.75 5.03
N ALA A 4 -14.05 -7.05 5.21
CA ALA A 4 -13.24 -7.92 4.34
C ALA A 4 -11.77 -7.49 4.17
N GLY A 5 -10.84 -8.38 4.54
CA GLY A 5 -9.40 -8.07 4.51
C GLY A 5 -8.93 -7.64 3.11
N CYS A 6 -7.91 -6.77 3.06
CA CYS A 6 -7.27 -6.36 1.82
C CYS A 6 -7.00 -7.58 0.92
N SER A 7 -7.27 -7.41 -0.37
CA SER A 7 -6.82 -8.31 -1.42
C SER A 7 -5.30 -8.44 -1.42
N GLU A 8 -4.78 -9.49 -2.06
CA GLU A 8 -3.33 -9.69 -2.20
C GLU A 8 -2.67 -8.54 -2.98
N GLU A 9 -3.34 -8.02 -4.00
CA GLU A 9 -2.90 -6.85 -4.77
C GLU A 9 -2.70 -5.61 -3.87
N GLU A 10 -3.67 -5.35 -2.98
CA GLU A 10 -3.62 -4.24 -2.03
C GLU A 10 -2.54 -4.44 -0.96
N VAL A 11 -2.33 -5.69 -0.51
CA VAL A 11 -1.24 -6.03 0.41
C VAL A 11 0.12 -5.73 -0.21
N LEU A 12 0.33 -6.13 -1.46
CA LEU A 12 1.57 -5.84 -2.18
C LEU A 12 1.79 -4.34 -2.35
N LEU A 13 0.75 -3.60 -2.75
CA LEU A 13 0.81 -2.14 -2.83
C LEU A 13 1.21 -1.51 -1.49
N LEU A 14 0.53 -1.88 -0.40
CA LEU A 14 0.81 -1.36 0.93
C LEU A 14 2.21 -1.72 1.42
N HIS A 15 2.67 -2.94 1.16
CA HIS A 15 4.03 -3.38 1.48
C HIS A 15 5.07 -2.53 0.74
N THR A 16 4.93 -2.37 -0.58
CA THR A 16 5.82 -1.56 -1.40
C THR A 16 5.84 -0.11 -0.94
N LEU A 17 4.69 0.50 -0.66
CA LEU A 17 4.64 1.88 -0.17
C LEU A 17 5.33 2.05 1.19
N LEU A 18 5.18 1.08 2.09
CA LEU A 18 5.76 1.13 3.43
C LEU A 18 7.28 0.95 3.41
N VAL A 19 7.79 -0.04 2.67
CA VAL A 19 9.24 -0.32 2.57
C VAL A 19 10.02 0.81 1.90
N HIS A 20 9.39 1.51 0.95
CA HIS A 20 10.05 2.57 0.18
C HIS A 20 9.82 3.99 0.71
N HIS A 21 9.11 4.15 1.84
CA HIS A 21 8.72 5.47 2.37
C HIS A 21 8.03 6.33 1.28
N GLY A 22 7.11 5.70 0.57
CA GLY A 22 6.39 6.26 -0.56
C GLY A 22 7.16 6.33 -1.88
N LEU A 23 6.43 6.42 -2.98
CA LEU A 23 6.95 6.28 -4.34
C LEU A 23 6.13 7.09 -5.36
N ALA A 24 6.77 7.51 -6.45
CA ALA A 24 6.04 7.99 -7.62
C ALA A 24 5.26 6.84 -8.26
N GLU A 25 4.10 7.13 -8.85
CA GLU A 25 3.25 6.11 -9.48
C GLU A 25 3.95 5.37 -10.62
N SER A 26 4.82 6.06 -11.37
CA SER A 26 5.61 5.46 -12.45
C SER A 26 6.52 4.32 -11.95
N LEU A 27 7.15 4.50 -10.78
CA LEU A 27 8.04 3.49 -10.20
C LEU A 27 7.26 2.30 -9.63
N LEU A 28 6.01 2.49 -9.20
CA LEU A 28 5.18 1.39 -8.70
C LEU A 28 4.87 0.38 -9.80
N GLY A 29 4.70 0.83 -11.05
CA GLY A 29 4.50 -0.05 -12.21
C GLY A 29 5.72 -0.92 -12.54
N ASP A 30 6.94 -0.44 -12.22
CA ASP A 30 8.18 -1.17 -12.48
C ASP A 30 8.52 -2.17 -11.35
N LEU A 31 8.07 -1.90 -10.13
CA LEU A 31 8.38 -2.70 -8.93
C LEU A 31 7.38 -3.82 -8.69
N LEU A 32 6.12 -3.62 -9.08
CA LEU A 32 5.06 -4.57 -8.79
C LEU A 32 4.88 -5.56 -9.94
N PRO A 33 4.55 -6.83 -9.65
CA PRO A 33 4.17 -7.81 -10.67
C PRO A 33 2.72 -7.56 -11.15
N LEU A 34 2.36 -6.30 -11.39
CA LEU A 34 1.01 -5.85 -11.71
C LEU A 34 1.05 -4.92 -12.92
N PRO A 35 0.05 -4.99 -13.83
CA PRO A 35 -0.08 -3.99 -14.89
C PRO A 35 -0.29 -2.59 -14.31
N ALA A 36 0.29 -1.55 -14.93
CA ALA A 36 0.16 -0.17 -14.47
C ALA A 36 -1.30 0.29 -14.26
N SER A 37 -2.23 -0.18 -15.09
CA SER A 37 -3.66 0.13 -14.93
C SER A 37 -4.27 -0.48 -13.67
N ARG A 38 -3.81 -1.67 -13.25
CA ARG A 38 -4.22 -2.28 -11.99
C ARG A 38 -3.58 -1.58 -10.81
N THR A 39 -2.30 -1.26 -10.89
CA THR A 39 -1.59 -0.45 -9.88
C THR A 39 -2.33 0.86 -9.61
N ALA A 40 -2.67 1.61 -10.66
CA ALA A 40 -3.43 2.86 -10.54
C ALA A 40 -4.83 2.65 -9.91
N ALA A 41 -5.55 1.61 -10.35
CA ALA A 41 -6.86 1.29 -9.79
C ALA A 41 -6.78 0.88 -8.31
N GLY A 42 -5.78 0.09 -7.92
CA GLY A 42 -5.52 -0.33 -6.55
C GLY A 42 -5.17 0.85 -5.65
N LEU A 43 -4.28 1.76 -6.10
CA LEU A 43 -3.95 2.98 -5.36
C LEU A 43 -5.18 3.87 -5.12
N ARG A 44 -6.05 4.00 -6.13
CA ARG A 44 -7.32 4.74 -5.99
C ARG A 44 -8.25 4.11 -4.97
N ARG A 45 -8.34 2.79 -4.91
CA ARG A 45 -9.15 2.06 -3.90
C ARG A 45 -8.57 2.25 -2.49
N LEU A 46 -7.26 2.05 -2.34
CA LEU A 46 -6.57 2.29 -1.06
C LEU A 46 -6.73 3.75 -0.59
N GLN A 47 -6.75 4.71 -1.51
CA GLN A 47 -7.00 6.11 -1.19
C GLN A 47 -8.44 6.34 -0.71
N GLN A 48 -9.43 5.74 -1.39
CA GLN A 48 -10.84 5.82 -0.99
C GLN A 48 -11.07 5.20 0.39
N ASP A 49 -10.33 4.14 0.72
CA ASP A 49 -10.38 3.47 2.01
C ASP A 49 -9.54 4.17 3.10
N GLY A 50 -8.83 5.24 2.75
CA GLY A 50 -7.98 6.01 3.67
C GLY A 50 -6.70 5.27 4.10
N LEU A 51 -6.28 4.24 3.36
CA LEU A 51 -5.08 3.44 3.63
C LEU A 51 -3.84 4.00 2.94
N ALA A 52 -4.00 4.69 1.81
CA ALA A 52 -2.93 5.36 1.09
C ALA A 52 -3.31 6.80 0.76
N GLU A 53 -2.31 7.64 0.53
CA GLU A 53 -2.50 9.03 0.12
C GLU A 53 -1.45 9.44 -0.92
N LEU A 54 -1.81 10.39 -1.77
CA LEU A 54 -0.87 11.07 -2.67
C LEU A 54 -0.43 12.37 -1.99
N HIS A 55 0.83 12.42 -1.57
CA HIS A 55 1.43 13.58 -0.92
C HIS A 55 2.67 14.01 -1.72
N ASP A 56 2.72 15.28 -2.14
CA ASP A 56 3.81 15.83 -2.95
C ASP A 56 4.21 14.97 -4.17
N GLY A 57 3.20 14.43 -4.86
CA GLY A 57 3.39 13.59 -6.05
C GLY A 57 3.90 12.17 -5.76
N ARG A 58 3.95 11.77 -4.49
CA ARG A 58 4.36 10.43 -4.06
C ARG A 58 3.21 9.74 -3.34
N TRP A 59 2.92 8.53 -3.75
CA TRP A 59 2.03 7.64 -3.03
C TRP A 59 2.70 7.16 -1.76
N GLN A 60 1.99 7.17 -0.64
CA GLN A 60 2.48 6.66 0.65
C GLN A 60 1.32 6.06 1.45
N VAL A 61 1.65 5.26 2.47
CA VAL A 61 0.65 4.83 3.45
C VAL A 61 0.18 6.06 4.23
N ALA A 62 -1.14 6.25 4.33
CA ALA A 62 -1.69 7.39 5.04
C ALA A 62 -1.32 7.33 6.52
N ALA A 63 -0.89 8.46 7.10
CA ALA A 63 -0.44 8.50 8.49
C ALA A 63 -1.45 7.89 9.50
N PRO A 64 -2.78 8.14 9.40
CA PRO A 64 -3.76 7.53 10.29
C PRO A 64 -3.89 6.00 10.12
N ALA A 65 -3.51 5.46 8.96
CA ALA A 65 -3.60 4.03 8.64
C ALA A 65 -2.30 3.26 8.94
N TYR A 66 -1.20 3.95 9.24
CA TYR A 66 0.13 3.35 9.36
C TYR A 66 0.16 2.13 10.29
N VAL A 67 -0.37 2.26 11.52
CA VAL A 67 -0.37 1.17 12.51
C VAL A 67 -1.18 -0.03 12.00
N ALA A 68 -2.38 0.22 11.48
CA ALA A 68 -3.27 -0.84 10.98
C ALA A 68 -2.67 -1.57 9.77
N VAL A 69 -2.03 -0.83 8.84
CA VAL A 69 -1.32 -1.41 7.70
C VAL A 69 -0.14 -2.25 8.16
N ARG A 70 0.62 -1.78 9.16
CA ARG A 70 1.77 -2.54 9.67
C ARG A 70 1.36 -3.84 10.34
N ASP A 71 0.30 -3.81 11.13
CA ASP A 71 -0.27 -5.01 11.76
C ASP A 71 -0.80 -6.00 10.71
N LEU A 72 -1.47 -5.50 9.66
CA LEU A 72 -1.93 -6.31 8.54
C LEU A 72 -0.76 -7.02 7.82
N LEU A 73 0.30 -6.28 7.49
CA LEU A 73 1.45 -6.83 6.77
C LEU A 73 2.23 -7.84 7.63
N ARG A 74 2.43 -7.54 8.92
CA ARG A 74 3.03 -8.49 9.87
C ARG A 74 2.20 -9.75 10.02
N GLY A 75 0.89 -9.62 10.18
CA GLY A 75 -0.03 -10.77 10.29
C GLY A 75 -0.10 -11.65 9.04
N ARG A 76 0.51 -11.20 7.93
CA ARG A 76 0.63 -11.94 6.66
C ARG A 76 2.08 -12.28 6.30
N ASP A 77 3.02 -12.15 7.24
CA ASP A 77 4.46 -12.41 7.06
C ASP A 77 5.14 -11.56 5.96
N TYR A 78 4.55 -10.41 5.61
CA TYR A 78 5.14 -9.44 4.68
C TYR A 78 6.12 -8.47 5.35
N LEU A 79 6.16 -8.44 6.68
CA LEU A 79 7.17 -7.69 7.44
C LEU A 79 7.92 -8.66 8.34
N CYS A 80 9.20 -8.87 8.01
CA CYS A 80 10.11 -9.68 8.83
C CYS A 80 10.84 -8.82 9.89
N ASP A 81 10.63 -7.51 9.90
CA ASP A 81 11.24 -6.63 10.88
C ASP A 81 10.54 -6.70 12.25
N THR A 82 11.37 -6.59 13.29
CA THR A 82 10.97 -6.68 14.71
C THR A 82 10.72 -5.32 15.36
N PHE A 83 10.90 -4.21 14.62
CA PHE A 83 10.51 -2.88 15.10
C PHE A 83 9.01 -2.82 15.30
#